data_AF-A0AAW2N135-F1
#
_entry.id   AF-A0AAW2N135-F1
#
_cell.length_a   1.000
_cell.length_b   1.000
_cell.length_c   1.000
_cell.angle_alpha   90.00
_cell.angle_beta   90.00
_cell.angle_gamma   90.00
#
_symmetry.space_group_name_H-M   'P 1'
#
loop_
_entity.id
_entity.type
_entity.pdbx_description
1 polymer ?
#
loop_
_entity_poly.entity_id
_entity_poly.type
_entity_poly.pdbx_seq_one_letter_code
_entity_poly.pdbx_strand_id
1 'polypeptide(L)'
;MYLTGDAKLWWRTRLSDNASANRDKIETWDILKKELKDQFLPCNTSWLARESLWKLRHVGTVRDYVKEFSSLMLDVRDMPEEDKLFNFLLGLQTWAQTELRRQGVKDLSSAIATADRLVDFRVAHSSDLEKKKKDSGKEKEKSGKGGRMESLRKRSTRR
;
A
#
# COMPACT_ATOMS: atom_id res chain seq x y z
N MET A 1 -24.13 -28.48 -15.88
CA MET A 1 -24.49 -27.13 -15.39
C MET A 1 -23.23 -26.49 -14.83
N TYR A 2 -22.89 -25.27 -15.24
CA TYR A 2 -21.64 -24.59 -14.87
C TYR A 2 -21.70 -23.79 -13.55
N LEU A 3 -22.90 -23.56 -13.01
CA LEU A 3 -23.10 -22.89 -11.72
C LEU A 3 -23.07 -23.90 -10.57
N THR A 4 -22.46 -23.51 -9.46
CA THR A 4 -22.31 -24.30 -8.23
C THR A 4 -22.72 -23.45 -7.01
N GLY A 5 -22.89 -24.10 -5.85
CA GLY A 5 -23.26 -23.42 -4.60
C GLY A 5 -24.52 -22.54 -4.73
N ASP A 6 -24.47 -21.36 -4.11
CA ASP A 6 -25.57 -20.40 -4.04
C ASP A 6 -26.00 -19.89 -5.42
N ALA A 7 -25.06 -19.78 -6.37
CA ALA A 7 -25.37 -19.39 -7.75
C ALA A 7 -26.26 -20.42 -8.45
N LYS A 8 -26.10 -21.71 -8.15
CA LYS A 8 -26.98 -22.77 -8.68
C LYS A 8 -28.38 -22.70 -8.08
N LEU A 9 -28.49 -22.41 -6.79
CA LEU A 9 -29.78 -22.26 -6.11
C LEU A 9 -30.53 -21.04 -6.64
N TRP A 10 -29.85 -19.90 -6.71
CA TRP A 10 -30.37 -18.68 -7.32
C TRP A 10 -30.89 -18.91 -8.74
N TRP A 11 -30.12 -19.59 -9.59
CA TRP A 11 -30.53 -19.87 -10.97
C TRP A 11 -31.82 -20.69 -11.05
N ARG A 12 -32.02 -21.66 -10.15
CA ARG A 12 -33.25 -22.46 -10.10
C ARG A 12 -34.46 -21.61 -9.72
N THR A 13 -34.33 -20.79 -8.67
CA THR A 13 -35.39 -19.85 -8.27
C THR A 13 -35.68 -18.87 -9.39
N ARG A 14 -34.64 -18.32 -10.04
CA ARG A 14 -34.79 -17.33 -11.11
C ARG A 14 -35.48 -17.89 -12.36
N LEU A 15 -35.25 -19.16 -12.70
CA LEU A 15 -35.96 -19.85 -13.78
C LEU A 15 -37.44 -20.08 -13.44
N SER A 16 -37.76 -20.40 -12.19
CA SER A 16 -39.15 -20.49 -11.72
C SER A 16 -39.86 -19.13 -11.72
N ASP A 17 -39.15 -18.06 -11.37
CA ASP A 17 -39.66 -16.69 -11.35
C ASP A 17 -39.90 -16.11 -12.75
N ASN A 18 -39.26 -16.61 -13.81
CA ASN A 18 -39.58 -16.22 -15.21
C ASN A 18 -41.04 -16.51 -15.58
N ALA A 19 -41.72 -17.40 -14.84
CA ALA A 19 -43.14 -17.66 -15.01
C ALA A 19 -44.04 -16.65 -14.29
N SER A 20 -43.48 -15.81 -13.41
CA SER A 20 -44.19 -14.74 -12.70
C SER A 20 -44.06 -13.42 -13.45
N ALA A 21 -45.17 -12.70 -13.61
CA ALA A 21 -45.31 -11.58 -14.54
C ALA A 21 -44.48 -10.30 -14.24
N ASN A 22 -43.60 -10.32 -13.24
CA ASN A 22 -42.92 -9.12 -12.70
C ASN A 22 -41.41 -9.05 -12.95
N ARG A 23 -40.81 -9.98 -13.70
CA ARG A 23 -39.38 -9.92 -14.07
C ARG A 23 -39.16 -10.17 -15.56
N ASP A 24 -38.24 -9.40 -16.14
CA ASP A 24 -37.83 -9.57 -17.53
C ASP A 24 -37.27 -10.98 -17.75
N LYS A 25 -37.60 -11.59 -18.89
CA LYS A 25 -37.10 -12.92 -19.22
C LYS A 25 -35.62 -12.85 -19.59
N ILE A 26 -34.82 -13.77 -19.05
CA ILE A 26 -33.40 -13.88 -19.38
C ILE A 26 -33.27 -14.54 -20.76
N GLU A 27 -33.41 -13.74 -21.82
CA GLU A 27 -33.37 -14.22 -23.21
C GLU A 27 -32.00 -14.02 -23.87
N THR A 28 -31.15 -13.15 -23.31
CA THR A 28 -29.84 -12.85 -23.86
C THR A 28 -28.73 -13.05 -22.84
N TRP A 29 -27.52 -13.31 -23.35
CA TRP A 29 -26.31 -13.43 -22.53
C TRP A 29 -26.02 -12.14 -21.73
N ASP A 30 -26.33 -10.97 -22.28
CA ASP A 30 -26.14 -9.69 -21.59
C ASP A 30 -27.08 -9.52 -20.40
N ILE A 31 -28.33 -9.94 -20.52
CA ILE A 31 -29.29 -9.94 -19.39
C ILE A 31 -28.80 -10.90 -18.30
N LEU A 32 -28.34 -12.10 -18.66
CA LEU A 32 -27.79 -13.06 -17.71
C LEU A 32 -26.56 -12.48 -16.96
N LYS A 33 -25.62 -11.88 -17.69
CA LYS A 33 -24.44 -11.22 -17.08
C LYS A 33 -24.86 -10.09 -16.15
N LYS A 34 -25.85 -9.28 -16.53
CA LYS A 34 -26.36 -8.17 -15.71
C LYS A 34 -26.95 -8.69 -14.40
N GLU A 35 -27.84 -9.66 -14.46
CA GLU A 35 -28.47 -10.17 -13.25
C GLU A 35 -27.51 -10.91 -12.31
N LEU A 36 -26.57 -11.66 -12.87
CA LEU A 36 -25.51 -12.28 -12.06
C LEU A 36 -24.71 -11.21 -11.32
N LYS A 37 -24.43 -10.06 -11.96
CA LYS A 37 -23.81 -8.94 -11.28
C LYS A 37 -24.72 -8.34 -10.22
N ASP A 38 -25.98 -8.06 -10.54
CA ASP A 38 -26.91 -7.45 -9.58
C ASP A 38 -27.15 -8.32 -8.33
N GLN A 39 -27.04 -9.65 -8.46
CA GLN A 39 -27.26 -10.59 -7.35
C GLN A 39 -26.01 -10.90 -6.52
N PHE A 40 -24.85 -10.99 -7.17
CA PHE A 40 -23.63 -11.45 -6.50
C PHE A 40 -22.57 -10.37 -6.35
N LEU A 41 -22.71 -9.21 -7.01
CA LEU A 41 -21.86 -8.05 -6.81
C LEU A 41 -22.63 -7.00 -6.00
N PRO A 42 -22.15 -6.64 -4.81
CA PRO A 42 -22.71 -5.51 -4.07
C PRO A 42 -22.72 -4.23 -4.93
N CYS A 43 -23.83 -3.47 -4.90
CA CYS A 43 -23.94 -2.19 -5.62
C CYS A 43 -22.84 -1.17 -5.24
N ASN A 44 -22.20 -1.35 -4.09
CA ASN A 44 -21.11 -0.52 -3.58
C ASN A 44 -19.70 -1.04 -3.90
N THR A 45 -19.54 -2.06 -4.76
CA THR A 45 -18.22 -2.63 -5.11
C THR A 45 -17.22 -1.56 -5.57
N SER A 46 -17.63 -0.66 -6.47
CA SER A 46 -16.79 0.45 -6.91
C SER A 46 -16.47 1.45 -5.79
N TRP A 47 -17.43 1.72 -4.90
CA TRP A 47 -17.22 2.61 -3.75
C TRP A 47 -16.26 2.00 -2.72
N LEU A 48 -16.42 0.71 -2.39
CA LEU A 48 -15.54 -0.03 -1.50
C LEU A 48 -14.13 -0.16 -2.09
N ALA A 49 -14.02 -0.36 -3.41
CA ALA A 49 -12.73 -0.40 -4.09
C ALA A 49 -12.03 0.97 -4.04
N ARG A 50 -12.78 2.07 -4.22
CA ARG A 50 -12.25 3.44 -4.04
C ARG A 50 -11.83 3.71 -2.60
N GLU A 51 -12.63 3.32 -1.63
CA GLU A 51 -12.28 3.45 -0.21
C GLU A 51 -11.02 2.65 0.12
N SER A 52 -10.91 1.43 -0.42
CA SER A 52 -9.74 0.57 -0.28
C SER A 52 -8.51 1.18 -0.95
N LEU A 53 -8.63 1.76 -2.14
CA LEU A 53 -7.54 2.48 -2.82
C LEU A 53 -7.04 3.66 -1.97
N TRP A 54 -7.95 4.44 -1.39
CA TRP A 54 -7.58 5.57 -0.54
C TRP A 54 -6.83 5.13 0.73
N LYS A 55 -7.22 3.98 1.30
CA LYS A 55 -6.58 3.37 2.47
C LYS A 55 -5.35 2.54 2.11
N LEU A 56 -5.12 2.24 0.84
CA LEU A 56 -4.03 1.38 0.39
C LEU A 56 -2.68 2.02 0.75
N ARG A 57 -1.82 1.24 1.39
CA ARG A 57 -0.47 1.65 1.79
C ARG A 57 0.51 0.52 1.52
N HIS A 58 1.69 0.88 1.03
CA HIS A 58 2.80 -0.03 0.84
C HIS A 58 3.40 -0.42 2.21
N VAL A 59 2.93 -1.53 2.77
CA VAL A 59 3.40 -2.09 4.06
C VAL A 59 4.44 -3.21 3.87
N GLY A 60 4.30 -4.01 2.81
CA GLY A 60 5.16 -5.15 2.49
C GLY A 60 6.16 -4.86 1.38
N THR A 61 6.19 -5.74 0.36
CA THR A 61 7.02 -5.54 -0.84
C THR A 61 6.37 -4.57 -1.82
N VAL A 62 7.18 -3.96 -2.69
CA VAL A 62 6.64 -3.14 -3.79
C VAL A 62 5.73 -3.97 -4.69
N ARG A 63 6.09 -5.23 -4.94
CA ARG A 63 5.33 -6.13 -5.81
C ARG A 63 3.95 -6.48 -5.23
N ASP A 64 3.86 -6.72 -3.93
CA ASP A 64 2.57 -6.99 -3.27
C ASP A 64 1.66 -5.76 -3.35
N TYR A 65 2.23 -4.56 -3.13
CA TYR A 65 1.49 -3.31 -3.28
C TYR A 65 0.98 -3.11 -4.71
N VAL A 66 1.83 -3.31 -5.73
CA VAL A 66 1.44 -3.20 -7.15
C VAL A 66 0.29 -4.18 -7.44
N LYS A 67 0.40 -5.42 -6.96
CA LYS A 67 -0.63 -6.45 -7.17
C LYS A 67 -1.97 -6.05 -6.54
N GLU A 68 -1.97 -5.56 -5.30
CA GLU A 68 -3.19 -5.08 -4.63
C GLU A 68 -3.80 -3.87 -5.33
N PHE A 69 -2.97 -2.88 -5.68
CA PHE A 69 -3.40 -1.70 -6.43
C PHE A 69 -4.04 -2.10 -7.76
N SER A 70 -3.39 -2.96 -8.55
CA SER A 70 -3.91 -3.45 -9.82
C SER A 70 -5.23 -4.20 -9.67
N SER A 71 -5.40 -4.98 -8.59
CA SER A 71 -6.66 -5.66 -8.32
C SER A 71 -7.80 -4.67 -8.08
N LEU A 72 -7.57 -3.64 -7.25
CA LEU A 72 -8.59 -2.63 -6.95
C LEU A 72 -8.96 -1.78 -8.18
N MET A 73 -8.00 -1.55 -9.07
CA MET A 73 -8.23 -0.81 -10.32
C MET A 73 -9.20 -1.53 -11.28
N LEU A 74 -9.40 -2.84 -11.16
CA LEU A 74 -10.37 -3.58 -11.99
C LEU A 74 -11.82 -3.22 -11.65
N ASP A 75 -12.07 -2.87 -10.40
CA ASP A 75 -13.37 -2.48 -9.86
C ASP A 75 -13.65 -0.97 -9.99
N VAL A 76 -12.61 -0.15 -10.17
CA VAL A 76 -12.71 1.31 -10.33
C VAL A 76 -12.38 1.74 -11.77
N ARG A 77 -13.32 1.48 -12.68
CA ARG A 77 -13.12 1.64 -14.15
C ARG A 77 -13.14 3.07 -14.68
N ASP A 78 -13.75 3.99 -13.94
CA ASP A 78 -14.04 5.37 -14.34
C ASP A 78 -13.08 6.40 -13.71
N MET A 79 -11.97 5.95 -13.12
CA MET A 79 -10.94 6.85 -12.55
C MET A 79 -10.07 7.45 -13.68
N PRO A 80 -9.86 8.79 -13.69
CA PRO A 80 -8.91 9.44 -14.60
C PRO A 80 -7.49 8.90 -14.44
N GLU A 81 -6.72 8.86 -15.54
CA GLU A 81 -5.35 8.31 -15.51
C GLU A 81 -4.42 9.08 -14.56
N GLU A 82 -4.58 10.40 -14.49
CA GLU A 82 -3.84 11.27 -13.56
C GLU A 82 -4.13 10.90 -12.10
N ASP A 83 -5.41 10.65 -11.78
CA ASP A 83 -5.83 10.23 -10.43
C ASP A 83 -5.30 8.85 -10.10
N LYS A 84 -5.25 7.91 -11.06
CA LYS A 84 -4.66 6.59 -10.83
C LYS A 84 -3.19 6.71 -10.46
N LEU A 85 -2.42 7.48 -11.22
CA LEU A 85 -1.00 7.70 -10.94
C LEU A 85 -0.82 8.40 -9.58
N PHE A 86 -1.63 9.41 -9.29
CA PHE A 86 -1.59 10.13 -8.01
C PHE A 86 -1.85 9.18 -6.83
N ASN A 87 -2.92 8.38 -6.89
CA ASN A 87 -3.24 7.41 -5.84
C ASN A 87 -2.16 6.33 -5.71
N PHE A 88 -1.62 5.84 -6.84
CA PHE A 88 -0.53 4.88 -6.85
C PHE A 88 0.72 5.42 -6.13
N LEU A 89 1.09 6.67 -6.40
CA LEU A 89 2.23 7.30 -5.72
C LEU A 89 1.92 7.59 -4.25
N LEU A 90 0.72 8.06 -3.92
CA LEU A 90 0.33 8.42 -2.56
C LEU A 90 0.40 7.22 -1.60
N GLY A 91 0.03 6.03 -2.08
CA GLY A 91 0.06 4.80 -1.28
C GLY A 91 1.46 4.19 -1.10
N LEU A 92 2.46 4.56 -1.92
CA LEU A 92 3.82 4.03 -1.81
C LEU A 92 4.57 4.55 -0.59
N GLN A 93 5.58 3.80 -0.12
CA GLN A 93 6.53 4.31 0.88
C GLN A 93 7.39 5.44 0.31
N THR A 94 7.82 6.35 1.18
CA THR A 94 8.59 7.55 0.79
C THR A 94 9.80 7.23 -0.08
N TRP A 95 10.58 6.19 0.24
CA TRP A 95 11.75 5.82 -0.57
C TRP A 95 11.37 5.41 -2.00
N ALA A 96 10.29 4.66 -2.18
CA ALA A 96 9.81 4.22 -3.49
C ALA A 96 9.21 5.40 -4.26
N GLN A 97 8.46 6.28 -3.57
CA GLN A 97 7.95 7.51 -4.16
C GLN A 97 9.09 8.39 -4.69
N THR A 98 10.14 8.59 -3.90
CA THR A 98 11.31 9.40 -4.30
C THR A 98 12.00 8.79 -5.51
N GLU A 99 12.20 7.47 -5.52
CA GLU A 99 12.85 6.79 -6.64
C GLU A 99 12.00 6.86 -7.93
N LEU A 100 10.68 6.66 -7.84
CA LEU A 100 9.79 6.81 -9.01
C LEU A 100 9.79 8.26 -9.55
N ARG A 101 9.79 9.26 -8.66
CA ARG A 101 9.92 10.67 -9.05
C ARG A 101 11.27 10.96 -9.70
N ARG A 102 12.37 10.37 -9.20
CA ARG A 102 13.72 10.49 -9.78
C ARG A 102 13.78 9.91 -11.19
N GLN A 103 13.06 8.81 -11.43
CA GLN A 103 12.94 8.16 -12.75
C GLN A 103 12.01 8.92 -13.71
N GLY A 104 11.29 9.95 -13.22
CA GLY A 104 10.48 10.82 -14.05
C GLY A 104 9.24 10.15 -14.64
N VAL A 105 8.63 9.20 -13.91
CA VAL A 105 7.41 8.50 -14.36
C VAL A 105 6.26 9.48 -14.58
N LYS A 106 5.55 9.35 -15.70
CA LYS A 106 4.47 10.28 -16.12
C LYS A 106 3.11 9.61 -16.24
N ASP A 107 3.06 8.29 -16.18
CA ASP A 107 1.87 7.50 -16.39
C ASP A 107 1.91 6.27 -15.47
N LEU A 108 0.76 5.64 -15.24
CA LEU A 108 0.67 4.50 -14.34
C LEU A 108 1.49 3.30 -14.85
N SER A 109 1.54 3.09 -16.17
CA SER A 109 2.23 1.93 -16.75
C SER A 109 3.74 2.04 -16.55
N SER A 110 4.32 3.23 -16.77
CA SER A 110 5.73 3.49 -16.47
C SER A 110 6.03 3.43 -14.97
N ALA A 111 5.11 3.88 -14.12
CA ALA A 111 5.22 3.76 -12.67
C ALA A 111 5.26 2.30 -12.21
N ILE A 112 4.38 1.43 -12.70
CA ILE A 112 4.35 0.00 -12.40
C ILE A 112 5.63 -0.68 -12.90
N ALA A 113 6.03 -0.45 -14.16
CA ALA A 113 7.23 -1.05 -14.72
C ALA A 113 8.51 -0.63 -13.98
N THR A 114 8.55 0.60 -13.47
CA THR A 114 9.65 1.08 -12.64
C THR A 114 9.61 0.46 -11.24
N ALA A 115 8.42 0.38 -10.65
CA ALA A 115 8.18 -0.24 -9.34
C ALA A 115 8.59 -1.73 -9.34
N ASP A 116 8.28 -2.49 -10.38
CA ASP A 116 8.69 -3.89 -10.52
C ASP A 116 10.22 -4.09 -10.55
N ARG A 117 10.96 -3.07 -11.02
CA ARG A 117 12.44 -3.09 -11.01
C ARG A 117 13.02 -2.69 -9.66
N LEU A 118 12.22 -2.10 -8.77
CA LEU A 118 12.64 -1.84 -7.40
C LEU A 118 12.63 -3.17 -6.65
N VAL A 119 13.74 -3.89 -6.73
CA VAL A 119 14.03 -4.97 -5.78
C VAL A 119 13.88 -4.37 -4.38
N ASP A 120 13.16 -5.04 -3.47
CA ASP A 120 12.88 -4.54 -2.13
C ASP A 120 14.19 -4.18 -1.39
N PHE A 121 14.64 -2.93 -1.58
CA PHE A 121 15.91 -2.40 -1.05
C PHE A 121 15.98 -2.48 0.48
N ARG A 122 14.84 -2.74 1.14
CA ARG A 122 14.73 -2.95 2.58
C ARG A 122 15.45 -4.20 3.10
N VAL A 123 15.59 -5.28 2.32
CA VAL A 123 16.30 -6.48 2.82
C VAL A 123 17.81 -6.18 2.98
N ALA A 124 18.37 -5.31 2.14
CA ALA A 124 19.79 -4.94 2.21
C ALA A 124 20.12 -3.93 3.32
N HIS A 125 19.24 -2.96 3.60
CA HIS A 125 19.52 -1.92 4.60
C HIS A 125 19.24 -2.30 6.05
N SER A 126 18.44 -3.35 6.30
CA SER A 126 18.25 -3.83 7.68
C SER A 126 19.51 -4.47 8.26
N SER A 127 20.35 -5.10 7.43
CA SER A 127 21.62 -5.71 7.87
C SER A 127 22.75 -4.70 8.11
N ASP A 128 22.73 -3.53 7.45
CA ASP A 128 23.76 -2.51 7.60
C ASP A 128 23.57 -1.65 8.86
N LEU A 129 22.33 -1.41 9.27
CA LEU A 129 22.03 -0.65 10.50
C LEU A 129 22.35 -1.44 11.78
N GLU A 130 22.25 -2.77 11.73
CA GLU A 130 22.64 -3.67 12.84
C GLU A 130 24.17 -3.76 13.02
N LYS A 131 24.96 -3.69 11.94
CA LYS A 131 26.44 -3.73 12.04
C LYS A 131 27.05 -2.48 12.65
N LYS A 132 26.43 -1.31 12.47
CA LYS A 132 26.97 -0.04 13.00
C LYS A 132 26.78 0.16 14.51
N LYS A 133 25.87 -0.57 15.16
CA LYS A 133 25.64 -0.45 16.61
C LYS A 133 26.58 -1.28 17.49
N LYS A 134 27.34 -2.23 16.92
CA LYS A 134 28.24 -3.10 17.71
C LYS A 134 29.65 -2.56 17.93
N ASP A 135 30.05 -1.48 17.26
CA ASP A 135 31.45 -1.00 17.27
C ASP A 135 31.68 0.25 18.15
N SER A 136 30.63 0.92 18.66
CA SER A 136 30.77 2.17 19.43
C SER A 136 30.65 2.00 20.96
N GLY A 137 31.06 0.84 21.49
CA GLY A 137 30.83 0.45 22.88
C GLY A 137 32.08 0.01 23.62
N LYS A 138 33.16 0.80 23.62
CA LYS A 138 34.27 0.58 24.57
C LYS A 138 35.05 1.86 24.89
N GLU A 139 35.25 2.06 26.20
CA GLU A 139 36.13 3.02 26.89
C GLU A 139 35.56 4.43 27.12
N LYS A 140 35.53 5.01 28.33
CA LYS A 140 36.14 4.68 29.63
C LYS A 140 35.40 5.46 30.73
N GLU A 141 34.96 4.76 31.77
CA GLU A 141 34.61 5.34 33.06
C GLU A 141 35.58 4.77 34.10
N LYS A 142 36.44 5.60 34.71
CA LYS A 142 37.00 5.35 36.04
C LYS A 142 37.30 6.67 36.75
N SER A 143 36.61 6.83 37.87
CA SER A 143 36.81 7.80 38.94
C SER A 143 38.09 7.51 39.74
N GLY A 144 38.62 8.50 40.47
CA GLY A 144 39.66 8.26 41.47
C GLY A 144 40.34 9.48 42.09
N LYS A 145 39.75 10.00 43.17
CA LYS A 145 40.32 10.70 44.35
C LYS A 145 41.78 11.21 44.36
N GLY A 146 41.91 12.47 44.81
CA GLY A 146 42.77 12.84 45.96
C GLY A 146 43.93 13.80 45.69
N GLY A 147 44.01 14.90 46.45
CA GLY A 147 45.24 15.69 46.57
C GLY A 147 45.03 17.15 46.97
N ARG A 148 45.60 17.54 48.11
CA ARG A 148 45.52 18.81 48.84
C ARG A 148 46.82 19.62 48.62
N MET A 149 46.71 20.96 48.54
CA MET A 149 47.69 22.06 48.83
C MET A 149 47.47 23.19 47.80
N GLU A 150 46.96 24.36 48.16
CA GLU A 150 47.49 25.44 49.02
C GLU A 150 48.66 26.24 48.41
N SER A 151 48.46 27.58 48.39
CA SER A 151 49.38 28.68 48.03
C SER A 151 49.55 28.93 46.51
N LEU A 152 49.40 30.13 45.97
CA LEU A 152 49.98 31.42 46.38
C LEU A 152 49.14 32.64 45.98
N ARG A 153 49.17 33.62 46.89
CA ARG A 153 48.78 35.03 46.75
C ARG A 153 49.35 35.73 45.51
N LYS A 154 48.56 36.65 44.94
CA LYS A 154 48.81 38.12 44.84
C LYS A 154 47.64 38.72 44.02
N ARG A 155 46.66 39.37 44.66
CA ARG A 155 46.59 40.82 44.95
C ARG A 155 47.03 41.68 43.75
N SER A 156 46.06 42.25 43.03
CA SER A 156 46.08 43.68 42.75
C SER A 156 44.66 44.20 42.51
N THR A 157 44.41 45.35 43.10
CA THR A 157 43.14 46.06 43.25
C THR A 157 43.14 47.25 42.29
N ARG A 158 41.94 47.79 42.06
CA ARG A 158 41.61 49.12 41.50
C ARG A 158 41.65 49.16 39.96
N ARG A 159 40.66 49.75 39.30
CA ARG A 159 39.77 50.85 39.71
C ARG A 159 38.47 50.76 38.93
#